data_AF-A0A1H8I6T2-F1
#
_entry.id   AF-A0A1H8I6T2-F1
#
_cell.length_a   1.000
_cell.length_b   1.000
_cell.length_c   1.000
_cell.angle_alpha   90.00
_cell.angle_beta   90.00
_cell.angle_gamma   90.00
#
_symmetry.space_group_name_H-M   'P 1'
#
loop_
_entity.id
_entity.type
_entity.pdbx_description
1 polymer ?
#
loop_
_entity_poly.entity_id
_entity_poly.type
_entity_poly.pdbx_seq_one_letter_code
_entity_poly.pdbx_strand_id
1 'polypeptide(L)'
;MNNLIGQLDQLTKGIISILHETSYEELESFVEERQRIVDAIGDEAVSCQPTSEQKQEIRRIMEHDSEILARMNTLRLEAQDWLQKRNQAKAQRSAYEAGYTPDSILMDRKK
;
A
#
# COMPACT_ATOMS: atom_id res chain seq x y z
N MET A 1 -10.22 6.57 27.01
CA MET A 1 -10.84 6.51 25.67
C MET A 1 -10.70 7.82 24.90
N ASN A 2 -11.03 8.99 25.47
CA ASN A 2 -10.86 10.29 24.78
C ASN A 2 -9.44 10.52 24.25
N ASN A 3 -8.43 10.14 25.03
CA ASN A 3 -7.03 10.24 24.60
C ASN A 3 -6.74 9.34 23.38
N LEU A 4 -7.22 8.09 23.38
CA LEU A 4 -7.04 7.16 22.25
C LEU A 4 -7.74 7.65 20.98
N ILE A 5 -8.98 8.15 21.10
CA ILE A 5 -9.71 8.73 19.97
C ILE A 5 -8.98 9.98 19.44
N GLY A 6 -8.43 10.82 20.32
CA GLY A 6 -7.60 11.96 19.93
C GLY A 6 -6.32 11.56 19.20
N GLN A 7 -5.63 10.50 19.65
CA GLN A 7 -4.47 9.96 18.96
C GLN A 7 -4.83 9.43 17.57
N LEU A 8 -5.96 8.70 17.46
CA LEU A 8 -6.46 8.18 16.18
C LEU A 8 -6.78 9.32 15.20
N ASP A 9 -7.39 10.41 15.68
CA ASP A 9 -7.70 11.59 14.88
C ASP A 9 -6.42 12.30 14.40
N GLN A 10 -5.44 12.49 15.29
CA GLN A 10 -4.15 13.09 14.93
C GLN A 10 -3.39 12.25 13.91
N LEU A 11 -3.35 10.93 14.09
CA LEU A 11 -2.71 10.00 13.16
C LEU A 11 -3.39 10.07 11.78
N THR A 12 -4.72 10.06 11.75
CA THR A 12 -5.51 10.15 10.51
C THR A 12 -5.30 11.49 9.80
N LYS A 13 -5.36 12.61 10.52
CA LYS A 13 -5.10 13.94 9.93
C LYS A 13 -3.68 14.07 9.42
N GLY A 14 -2.72 13.50 10.14
CA GLY A 14 -1.32 13.44 9.73
C GLY A 14 -1.18 12.78 8.37
N ILE A 15 -1.69 11.55 8.21
CA ILE A 15 -1.57 10.82 6.94
C ILE A 15 -2.33 11.51 5.81
N ILE A 16 -3.54 12.03 6.08
CA ILE A 16 -4.35 12.72 5.06
C ILE A 16 -3.61 13.94 4.50
N SER A 17 -2.89 14.68 5.34
CA SER A 17 -2.17 15.88 4.90
C SER A 17 -1.04 15.60 3.89
N ILE A 18 -0.49 14.39 3.88
CA ILE A 18 0.62 13.97 3.03
C ILE A 18 0.27 12.79 2.12
N LEU A 19 -1.01 12.41 2.03
CA LEU A 19 -1.46 11.12 1.48
C LEU A 19 -0.94 10.82 0.07
N HIS A 20 -0.88 11.85 -0.78
CA HIS A 20 -0.42 11.72 -2.17
C HIS A 20 1.11 11.61 -2.30
N GLU A 21 1.85 12.07 -1.30
CA GLU A 21 3.31 12.00 -1.24
C GLU A 21 3.78 10.76 -0.47
N THR A 22 2.88 10.12 0.25
CA THR A 22 3.17 8.93 1.05
C THR A 22 3.53 7.73 0.18
N SER A 23 4.59 7.03 0.58
CA SER A 23 5.03 5.75 0.04
C SER A 23 4.21 4.57 0.59
N TYR A 24 4.40 3.38 0.00
CA TYR A 24 3.79 2.15 0.52
C TYR A 24 4.23 1.85 1.96
N GLU A 25 5.53 2.00 2.27
CA GLU A 25 6.10 1.67 3.58
C GLU A 25 5.56 2.57 4.70
N GLU A 26 5.37 3.86 4.39
CA GLU A 26 4.77 4.82 5.32
C GLU A 26 3.28 4.53 5.54
N LEU A 27 2.55 4.13 4.49
CA LEU A 27 1.15 3.71 4.62
C LEU A 27 1.01 2.40 5.42
N GLU A 28 1.93 1.46 5.26
CA GLU A 28 1.98 0.22 6.04
C GLU A 28 2.20 0.55 7.52
N SER A 29 3.21 1.37 7.83
CA SER A 29 3.48 1.85 9.19
C SER A 29 2.29 2.58 9.81
N PHE A 30 1.60 3.41 9.02
CA PHE A 30 0.37 4.09 9.44
C PHE A 30 -0.74 3.08 9.80
N VAL A 31 -0.96 2.04 8.99
CA VAL A 31 -1.98 1.03 9.26
C VAL A 31 -1.66 0.26 10.54
N GLU A 32 -0.40 -0.09 10.78
CA GLU A 32 0.03 -0.78 11.99
C GLU A 32 -0.17 0.07 13.26
N GLU A 33 0.16 1.36 13.21
CA GLU A 33 -0.10 2.28 14.32
C GLU A 33 -1.61 2.47 14.54
N ARG A 34 -2.37 2.65 13.45
CA ARG A 34 -3.84 2.78 13.51
C ARG A 34 -4.47 1.55 14.15
N GLN A 35 -4.02 0.35 13.78
CA GLN A 35 -4.54 -0.90 14.33
C GLN A 35 -4.32 -0.99 15.84
N ARG A 36 -3.11 -0.65 16.32
CA ARG A 36 -2.79 -0.63 17.76
C ARG A 36 -3.72 0.30 18.56
N ILE A 37 -4.02 1.47 18.02
CA ILE A 37 -4.94 2.42 18.68
C ILE A 37 -6.37 1.90 18.66
N VAL A 38 -6.83 1.34 17.54
CA VAL A 38 -8.18 0.77 17.40
C VAL A 38 -8.39 -0.41 18.35
N ASP A 39 -7.40 -1.30 18.48
CA ASP A 39 -7.44 -2.42 19.41
C ASP A 39 -7.54 -1.94 20.86
N ALA A 40 -6.73 -0.94 21.24
CA ALA A 40 -6.81 -0.33 22.57
C ALA A 40 -8.18 0.33 22.84
N ILE A 41 -8.81 0.96 21.84
CA ILE A 41 -10.17 1.49 21.95
C ILE A 41 -11.17 0.35 22.15
N GLY A 42 -11.01 -0.76 21.42
CA GLY A 42 -11.83 -1.97 21.54
C GLY A 42 -11.77 -2.56 22.95
N ASP A 43 -10.56 -2.72 23.50
CA ASP A 43 -10.35 -3.25 24.85
C ASP A 43 -10.98 -2.35 25.92
N GLU A 44 -10.84 -1.02 25.79
CA GLU A 44 -11.47 -0.09 26.72
C GLU A 44 -13.00 -0.07 26.58
N ALA A 45 -13.52 -0.28 25.37
CA ALA A 45 -14.95 -0.33 25.09
C ALA A 45 -15.65 -1.56 25.72
N VAL A 46 -14.91 -2.65 25.97
CA VAL A 46 -15.41 -3.80 26.74
C VAL A 46 -15.71 -3.40 28.18
N SER A 47 -14.86 -2.56 28.77
CA SER A 47 -14.98 -2.14 30.18
C SER A 47 -15.89 -0.92 30.36
N CYS A 48 -15.92 -0.01 29.39
CA CYS A 48 -16.69 1.22 29.44
C CYS A 48 -17.29 1.54 28.07
N GLN A 49 -18.62 1.55 27.99
CA GLN A 49 -19.30 1.82 26.72
C GLN A 49 -19.01 3.24 26.23
N PRO A 50 -18.66 3.41 24.94
CA PRO A 50 -18.40 4.74 24.38
C PRO A 50 -19.65 5.62 24.40
N THR A 51 -19.44 6.87 24.79
CA THR A 51 -20.45 7.94 24.80
C THR A 51 -20.88 8.31 23.37
N SER A 52 -22.00 9.05 23.25
CA SER A 52 -22.49 9.51 21.95
C SER A 52 -21.47 10.42 21.23
N GLU A 53 -20.81 11.29 21.99
CA GLU A 53 -19.78 12.21 21.49
C GLU A 53 -18.57 11.44 20.95
N GLN A 54 -18.06 10.46 21.72
CA GLN A 54 -16.95 9.60 21.28
C GLN A 54 -17.31 8.82 20.01
N LYS A 55 -18.53 8.28 19.92
CA LYS A 55 -19.01 7.61 18.71
C LYS A 55 -19.10 8.55 17.52
N GLN A 56 -19.43 9.82 17.75
CA GLN A 56 -19.48 10.83 16.69
C GLN A 56 -18.08 11.16 16.18
N GLU A 57 -17.10 11.34 17.06
CA GLU A 57 -15.71 11.57 16.64
C GLU A 57 -15.14 10.38 15.87
N ILE A 58 -15.38 9.14 16.34
CA ILE A 58 -14.96 7.94 15.60
C ILE A 58 -15.58 7.92 14.19
N ARG A 59 -16.87 8.26 14.05
CA ARG A 59 -17.52 8.33 12.73
C ARG A 59 -16.87 9.37 11.82
N ARG A 60 -16.53 10.55 12.33
CA ARG A 60 -15.83 11.59 11.55
C ARG A 60 -14.47 11.10 11.06
N ILE A 61 -13.71 10.42 11.92
CA ILE A 61 -12.41 9.85 11.55
C ILE A 61 -12.59 8.82 10.41
N MET A 62 -13.62 7.97 10.49
CA MET A 62 -13.91 6.96 9.46
C MET A 62 -14.27 7.55 8.10
N GLU A 63 -14.71 8.81 8.01
CA GLU A 63 -15.00 9.45 6.71
C GLU A 63 -13.74 9.54 5.82
N HIS A 64 -12.57 9.63 6.44
CA HIS A 64 -11.27 9.67 5.74
C HIS A 64 -10.80 8.30 5.22
N ASP A 65 -11.36 7.18 5.71
CA ASP A 65 -10.89 5.83 5.35
C ASP A 65 -11.04 5.55 3.85
N SER A 66 -12.09 6.12 3.22
CA SER A 66 -12.34 5.93 1.78
C SER A 66 -11.21 6.50 0.91
N GLU A 67 -10.66 7.65 1.30
CA GLU A 67 -9.59 8.33 0.58
C GLU A 67 -8.25 7.59 0.75
N ILE A 68 -7.98 7.13 1.97
CA ILE A 68 -6.79 6.32 2.30
C ILE A 68 -6.82 5.00 1.50
N LEU A 69 -7.97 4.32 1.46
CA LEU A 69 -8.13 3.09 0.69
C LEU A 69 -7.98 3.31 -0.83
N ALA A 70 -8.43 4.46 -1.34
CA ALA A 70 -8.23 4.81 -2.73
C ALA A 70 -6.73 4.94 -3.04
N ARG A 71 -5.96 5.64 -2.19
CA ARG A 71 -4.51 5.77 -2.35
C ARG A 71 -3.78 4.43 -2.32
N MET A 72 -4.13 3.56 -1.38
CA MET A 72 -3.55 2.20 -1.30
C MET A 72 -3.81 1.40 -2.59
N ASN A 73 -5.02 1.51 -3.14
CA ASN A 73 -5.35 0.86 -4.41
C ASN A 73 -4.58 1.43 -5.59
N THR A 74 -4.36 2.75 -5.63
CA THR A 74 -3.52 3.38 -6.66
C THR A 74 -2.10 2.82 -6.63
N LEU A 75 -1.46 2.76 -5.46
CA LEU A 75 -0.11 2.19 -5.32
C LEU A 75 -0.06 0.71 -5.73
N ARG A 76 -1.09 -0.06 -5.37
CA ARG A 76 -1.22 -1.47 -5.79
C ARG A 76 -1.29 -1.60 -7.32
N LEU A 77 -2.07 -0.75 -7.98
CA LEU A 77 -2.21 -0.75 -9.44
C LEU A 77 -0.93 -0.30 -10.14
N GLU A 78 -0.22 0.70 -9.61
CA GLU A 78 1.08 1.15 -10.13
C GLU A 78 2.12 0.03 -10.07
N ALA A 79 2.21 -0.69 -8.95
CA ALA A 79 3.10 -1.84 -8.81
C ALA A 79 2.75 -2.97 -9.80
N GLN A 80 1.45 -3.22 -10.03
CA GLN A 80 0.98 -4.20 -11.00
C GLN A 80 1.36 -3.82 -12.44
N ASP A 81 1.16 -2.55 -12.83
CA ASP A 81 1.53 -2.04 -14.15
C ASP A 81 3.05 -2.13 -14.38
N TRP A 82 3.85 -1.79 -13.37
CA TRP A 82 5.31 -1.90 -13.46
C TRP A 82 5.77 -3.35 -13.68
N LEU A 83 5.17 -4.31 -12.98
CA LEU A 83 5.43 -5.75 -13.19
C LEU A 83 5.06 -6.20 -14.61
N GLN A 84 3.92 -5.75 -15.14
CA GLN A 84 3.48 -6.07 -16.49
C GLN A 84 4.44 -5.51 -17.56
N LYS A 85 4.81 -4.24 -17.45
CA LYS A 85 5.79 -3.59 -18.35
C LYS A 85 7.13 -4.32 -18.34
N ARG A 86 7.62 -4.73 -17.16
CA ARG A 86 8.86 -5.51 -17.04
C ARG A 86 8.77 -6.86 -17.75
N ASN A 87 7.66 -7.57 -17.60
CA ASN A 87 7.44 -8.84 -18.27
C ASN A 87 7.38 -8.68 -19.80
N GLN A 88 6.73 -7.64 -20.29
CA GLN A 88 6.69 -7.31 -21.73
C GLN A 88 8.09 -6.98 -22.27
N ALA A 89 8.87 -6.15 -21.55
CA ALA A 89 10.24 -5.84 -21.95
C ALA A 89 11.14 -7.08 -22.01
N LYS A 90 10.99 -8.01 -21.04
CA LYS A 90 11.71 -9.30 -21.06
C LYS A 90 11.29 -10.17 -22.24
N ALA A 91 10.00 -10.24 -22.55
CA ALA A 91 9.49 -10.99 -23.69
C ALA A 91 9.98 -10.42 -25.04
N GLN A 92 9.97 -9.09 -25.19
CA GLN A 92 10.51 -8.41 -26.38
C GLN A 92 12.02 -8.67 -26.54
N ARG A 93 12.80 -8.57 -25.45
CA ARG A 93 14.24 -8.88 -25.48
C ARG A 93 14.50 -10.34 -25.83
N SER A 94 13.73 -11.28 -25.27
CA SER A 94 13.84 -12.70 -25.60
C SER A 94 13.48 -12.99 -27.07
N ALA A 95 12.52 -12.28 -27.65
CA ALA A 95 12.14 -12.44 -29.06
C ALA A 95 13.20 -11.88 -30.02
N TYR A 96 13.83 -10.75 -29.66
CA TYR A 96 14.95 -10.19 -30.42
C TYR A 96 16.24 -11.02 -30.29
N GLU A 97 16.57 -11.54 -29.10
CA GLU A 97 17.73 -12.41 -28.89
C GLU A 97 17.55 -13.80 -29.53
N ALA A 98 16.33 -14.36 -29.56
CA ALA A 98 16.03 -15.62 -30.26
C ALA A 98 16.09 -15.51 -31.80
N GLY A 99 16.01 -14.30 -32.36
CA GLY A 99 16.24 -14.04 -33.78
C GLY A 99 17.72 -13.86 -34.14
N TYR A 100 18.61 -13.76 -33.15
CA TYR A 100 20.05 -13.57 -33.30
C TYR A 100 20.85 -14.73 -32.70
N THR A 101 20.35 -15.96 -32.85
CA THR A 101 21.24 -17.12 -32.97
C THR A 101 21.56 -17.29 -34.46
N PRO A 102 22.66 -16.73 -34.99
CA PRO A 102 23.19 -17.33 -36.20
C PRO A 102 23.51 -18.77 -35.83
N ASP A 103 23.09 -19.71 -36.67
CA ASP A 103 23.69 -21.02 -36.80
C ASP A 103 25.22 -20.85 -37.00
N SER A 104 25.94 -20.52 -35.94
CA SER A 104 27.39 -20.58 -35.89
C SER A 104 27.75 -22.00 -35.48
N ILE A 105 27.33 -22.96 -36.30
CA ILE A 105 28.05 -24.23 -36.43
C ILE A 105 29.36 -23.84 -37.12
N LEU A 106 30.34 -23.49 -36.29
CA LEU A 106 31.71 -23.28 -36.71
C LEU A 106 32.17 -24.59 -37.37
N MET A 107 32.23 -24.60 -38.70
CA MET A 107 32.86 -25.65 -39.48
C MET A 107 34.31 -25.77 -39.03
N ASP A 108 34.64 -26.79 -38.24
CA ASP A 108 36.02 -27.20 -38.08
C ASP A 108 36.39 -28.14 -39.23
N ARG A 109 36.96 -27.56 -40.29
CA ARG A 109 37.74 -28.33 -41.26
C ARG A 109 39.17 -28.43 -40.73
N LYS A 110 39.53 -29.63 -40.26
CA LYS A 110 40.89 -30.22 -40.22
C LYS A 110 40.73 -31.66 -39.70
N LYS A 111 41.34 -32.70 -40.25
CA LYS A 111 42.39 -32.88 -41.25
C LYS A 111 42.25 -34.29 -41.83
#